data_AF-A0AAD8EE87-F1
#
_entry.id   AF-A0AAD8EE87-F1
#
_cell.length_a   1.000
_cell.length_b   1.000
_cell.length_c   1.000
_cell.angle_alpha   90.00
_cell.angle_beta   90.00
_cell.angle_gamma   90.00
#
_symmetry.space_group_name_H-M   'P 1'
#
loop_
_entity.id
_entity.type
_entity.pdbx_description
1 polymer ?
#
loop_
_entity_poly.entity_id
_entity_poly.type
_entity_poly.pdbx_seq_one_letter_code
_entity_poly.pdbx_strand_id
1 'polypeptide(L)'
;MGEKRRKKGSGYKLYVQKKLRISAKEYTTSSNVKKPGRKPPVTQVVRKCRYKCSTLALHQKEHLFTTFYKCDYSTQNNYLMGLMEIVPVQRHGTYTKPENSQRRSTITYSVPDGEGNSVQVCRQTFIDIFAISRSTLQTIATRKKEWGN
;
A
#
# COMPACT_ATOMS: atom_id res chain seq x y z
N MET A 1 -38.18 -4.12 0.73
CA MET A 1 -37.39 -3.49 -0.34
C MET A 1 -36.56 -2.37 0.26
N GLY A 2 -35.22 -2.47 0.26
CA GLY A 2 -34.35 -1.41 0.77
C GLY A 2 -34.15 -0.33 -0.30
N GLU A 3 -34.52 0.92 -0.01
CA GLU A 3 -34.28 2.04 -0.90
C GLU A 3 -32.79 2.16 -1.24
N LYS A 4 -32.46 2.10 -2.54
CA LYS A 4 -31.10 2.37 -3.03
C LYS A 4 -30.78 3.85 -2.78
N ARG A 5 -30.03 4.10 -1.71
CA ARG A 5 -29.56 5.43 -1.30
C ARG A 5 -28.97 6.19 -2.50
N ARG A 6 -29.58 7.32 -2.89
CA ARG A 6 -29.09 8.20 -3.97
C ARG A 6 -27.60 8.52 -3.76
N LYS A 7 -26.78 8.30 -4.80
CA LYS A 7 -25.36 8.70 -4.79
C LYS A 7 -25.30 10.23 -4.71
N LYS A 8 -24.73 10.75 -3.62
CA LYS A 8 -24.53 12.19 -3.43
C LYS A 8 -23.54 12.72 -4.49
N GLY A 9 -23.85 13.87 -5.09
CA GLY A 9 -23.12 14.47 -6.21
C GLY A 9 -21.70 14.97 -5.88
N SER A 10 -21.02 15.51 -6.90
CA SER A 10 -19.60 15.91 -6.89
C SER A 10 -19.22 17.04 -5.90
N GLY A 11 -20.20 17.70 -5.28
CA GLY A 11 -19.98 18.74 -4.24
C GLY A 11 -20.11 18.26 -2.80
N TYR A 12 -20.42 16.97 -2.56
CA TYR A 12 -20.59 16.48 -1.20
C TYR A 12 -19.26 16.49 -0.42
N LYS A 13 -19.24 17.07 0.79
CA LYS A 13 -18.03 17.26 1.61
C LYS A 13 -17.17 15.99 1.73
N LEU A 14 -17.79 14.82 1.93
CA LEU A 14 -17.05 13.54 2.01
C LEU A 14 -16.44 13.11 0.67
N TYR A 15 -17.09 13.43 -0.46
CA TYR A 15 -16.56 13.15 -1.78
C TYR A 15 -15.33 14.01 -2.08
N VAL A 16 -15.40 15.31 -1.79
CA VAL A 16 -14.29 16.25 -1.95
C VAL A 16 -13.10 15.84 -1.07
N GLN A 17 -13.35 15.55 0.22
CA GLN A 17 -12.32 15.03 1.14
C GLN A 17 -11.68 13.74 0.62
N LYS A 18 -12.49 12.80 0.08
CA LYS A 18 -11.97 11.56 -0.50
C LYS A 18 -11.05 11.84 -1.70
N LYS A 19 -11.44 12.75 -2.61
CA LYS A 19 -10.59 13.16 -3.74
C LYS A 19 -9.28 13.79 -3.31
N LEU A 20 -9.32 14.72 -2.34
CA LEU A 20 -8.11 15.35 -1.80
C LEU A 20 -7.17 14.31 -1.17
N ARG A 21 -7.72 13.37 -0.39
CA ARG A 21 -6.95 12.28 0.22
C ARG A 21 -6.31 11.35 -0.82
N ILE A 22 -7.02 11.00 -1.90
CA ILE A 22 -6.50 10.14 -2.97
C ILE A 22 -5.36 10.83 -3.72
N SER A 23 -5.41 12.15 -3.87
CA SER A 23 -4.39 12.97 -4.55
C SER A 23 -3.29 13.48 -3.62
N ALA A 24 -3.15 12.92 -2.41
CA ALA A 24 -2.19 13.36 -1.39
C ALA A 24 -2.30 14.83 -0.96
N LYS A 25 -3.39 15.53 -1.27
CA LYS A 25 -3.58 16.93 -0.90
C LYS A 25 -4.03 17.08 0.55
N GLU A 26 -3.78 18.26 1.11
CA GLU A 26 -4.34 18.62 2.41
C GLU A 26 -5.88 18.59 2.38
N TYR A 27 -6.50 18.27 3.52
CA TYR A 27 -7.95 18.27 3.63
C TYR A 27 -8.39 18.52 5.06
N THR A 28 -9.57 19.12 5.23
CA THR A 28 -10.22 19.28 6.53
C THR A 28 -11.16 18.11 6.78
N THR A 29 -11.08 17.48 7.96
CA THR A 29 -12.00 16.40 8.37
C THR A 29 -13.42 16.94 8.62
N SER A 30 -14.38 16.04 8.85
CA SER A 30 -15.73 16.42 9.30
C SER A 30 -15.70 17.20 10.62
N SER A 31 -14.78 16.87 11.51
CA SER A 31 -14.52 17.54 12.79
C SER A 31 -13.68 18.82 12.66
N ASN A 32 -13.56 19.41 11.46
CA ASN A 32 -12.80 20.63 11.15
C ASN A 32 -11.30 20.58 11.49
N VAL A 33 -10.71 19.39 11.59
CA VAL A 33 -9.26 19.23 11.80
C VAL A 33 -8.56 19.27 10.45
N LYS A 34 -7.56 20.15 10.28
CA LYS A 34 -6.70 20.18 9.09
C LYS A 34 -5.75 18.98 9.09
N LYS A 35 -5.74 18.22 8.00
CA LYS A 35 -4.79 17.12 7.77
C LYS A 35 -3.82 17.55 6.67
N PRO A 36 -2.50 17.50 6.92
CA PRO A 36 -1.51 17.85 5.91
C PRO A 36 -1.57 16.88 4.73
N GLY A 37 -1.16 17.36 3.57
CA GLY A 37 -0.91 16.50 2.42
C GLY A 37 0.16 15.46 2.71
N ARG A 38 0.12 14.34 1.98
CA ARG A 38 1.15 13.31 2.09
C ARG A 38 2.41 13.82 1.41
N LYS A 39 3.56 13.52 2.00
CA LYS A 39 4.87 13.95 1.50
C LYS A 39 5.63 12.73 0.99
N PRO A 40 6.49 12.90 -0.03
CA PRO A 40 7.41 11.85 -0.43
C PRO A 40 8.35 11.48 0.74
N PRO A 41 8.93 10.28 0.72
CA PRO A 41 9.86 9.83 1.75
C PRO A 41 11.11 10.73 1.76
N VAL A 42 11.48 11.25 2.94
CA VAL A 42 12.57 12.25 3.11
C VAL A 42 13.92 11.58 3.45
N THR A 43 13.92 10.38 4.03
CA THR A 43 15.14 9.75 4.55
C THR A 43 15.56 8.50 3.79
N GLN A 44 16.88 8.40 3.60
CA GLN A 44 17.55 7.16 3.24
C GLN A 44 17.61 6.21 4.45
N VAL A 45 16.84 5.12 4.33
CA VAL A 45 17.10 3.80 4.94
C VAL A 45 16.76 3.62 6.42
N VAL A 46 15.94 2.59 6.69
CA VAL A 46 15.83 1.94 7.99
C VAL A 46 17.14 1.18 8.24
N ARG A 47 18.05 1.71 9.08
CA ARG A 47 19.42 1.21 9.32
C ARG A 47 19.54 -0.27 9.76
N LYS A 48 18.44 -0.94 10.08
CA LYS A 48 18.36 -2.35 10.50
C LYS A 48 17.44 -3.19 9.60
N CYS A 49 17.29 -2.82 8.32
CA CYS A 49 16.49 -3.59 7.37
C CYS A 49 17.27 -4.83 6.89
N ARG A 50 16.70 -6.04 7.08
CA ARG A 50 17.22 -7.30 6.51
C ARG A 50 17.15 -7.35 4.98
N TYR A 51 16.26 -6.54 4.39
CA TYR A 51 16.04 -6.47 2.95
C TYR A 51 16.94 -5.40 2.31
N LYS A 52 16.97 -5.38 0.98
CA LYS A 52 17.72 -4.40 0.17
C LYS A 52 17.05 -3.02 0.13
N CYS A 53 16.44 -2.59 1.24
CA CYS A 53 15.81 -1.29 1.41
C CYS A 53 16.76 -0.11 1.09
N SER A 54 18.06 -0.32 1.31
CA SER A 54 19.12 0.66 1.14
C SER A 54 19.54 0.87 -0.30
N THR A 55 19.39 -0.13 -1.16
CA THR A 55 19.82 -0.03 -2.56
C THR A 55 18.87 0.82 -3.39
N LEU A 56 17.64 1.04 -2.90
CA LEU A 56 16.66 1.89 -3.58
C LEU A 56 16.98 3.37 -3.36
N ALA A 57 17.41 4.03 -4.42
CA ALA A 57 17.75 5.44 -4.44
C ALA A 57 16.57 6.34 -4.05
N LEU A 58 16.87 7.50 -3.45
CA LEU A 58 15.86 8.44 -2.98
C LEU A 58 14.98 8.96 -4.13
N HIS A 59 15.60 9.38 -5.24
CA HIS A 59 14.89 9.87 -6.43
C HIS A 59 13.89 8.84 -6.96
N GLN A 60 14.23 7.55 -6.90
CA GLN A 60 13.33 6.49 -7.34
C GLN A 60 12.13 6.34 -6.40
N LYS A 61 12.33 6.47 -5.09
CA LYS A 61 11.23 6.47 -4.11
C LYS A 61 10.28 7.67 -4.35
N GLU A 62 10.83 8.83 -4.66
CA GLU A 62 10.04 10.02 -5.01
C GLU A 62 9.28 9.84 -6.33
N HIS A 63 9.91 9.22 -7.32
CA HIS A 63 9.27 8.86 -8.58
C HIS A 63 8.08 7.92 -8.36
N LEU A 64 8.28 6.84 -7.59
CA LEU A 64 7.21 5.90 -7.22
C LEU A 64 6.05 6.60 -6.49
N PHE A 65 6.36 7.46 -5.52
CA PHE A 65 5.36 8.26 -4.81
C PHE A 65 4.56 9.13 -5.78
N THR A 66 5.25 9.87 -6.64
CA THR A 66 4.63 10.81 -7.56
C THR A 66 3.73 10.11 -8.58
N THR A 67 4.22 9.02 -9.16
CA THR A 67 3.45 8.20 -10.11
C THR A 67 2.21 7.62 -9.44
N PHE A 68 2.33 7.12 -8.21
CA PHE A 68 1.21 6.59 -7.45
C PHE A 68 0.11 7.64 -7.17
N TYR A 69 0.47 8.85 -6.76
CA TYR A 69 -0.51 9.90 -6.43
C TYR A 69 -1.09 10.66 -7.63
N LYS A 70 -0.53 10.46 -8.84
CA LYS A 70 -1.14 10.92 -10.10
C LYS A 70 -2.34 10.08 -10.53
N CYS A 71 -2.42 8.83 -10.07
CA CYS A 71 -3.45 7.88 -10.45
C CYS A 71 -4.75 8.04 -9.63
N ASP A 72 -5.86 7.52 -10.16
CA ASP A 72 -7.11 7.38 -9.41
C ASP A 72 -7.03 6.21 -8.40
N TYR A 73 -8.05 6.11 -7.54
CA TYR A 73 -8.05 5.12 -6.46
C TYR A 73 -8.02 3.66 -6.93
N SER A 74 -8.65 3.35 -8.07
CA SER A 74 -8.67 1.98 -8.59
C SER A 74 -7.26 1.59 -9.06
N THR A 75 -6.66 2.46 -9.87
CA THR A 75 -5.31 2.29 -10.39
C THR A 75 -4.28 2.24 -9.27
N GLN A 76 -4.42 3.08 -8.23
CA GLN A 76 -3.57 3.01 -7.03
C GLN A 76 -3.62 1.63 -6.35
N ASN A 77 -4.81 1.06 -6.14
CA ASN A 77 -4.92 -0.26 -5.52
C ASN A 77 -4.31 -1.35 -6.41
N ASN A 78 -4.60 -1.33 -7.71
CA ASN A 78 -4.04 -2.29 -8.66
C ASN A 78 -2.51 -2.21 -8.70
N TYR A 79 -1.98 -0.98 -8.67
CA TYR A 79 -0.54 -0.74 -8.61
C TYR A 79 0.09 -1.37 -7.36
N LEU A 80 -0.46 -1.11 -6.16
CA LEU A 80 0.02 -1.74 -4.93
C LEU A 80 -0.12 -3.26 -4.94
N MET A 81 -1.22 -3.79 -5.49
CA MET A 81 -1.40 -5.23 -5.64
C MET A 81 -0.36 -5.85 -6.57
N GLY A 82 0.03 -5.18 -7.66
CA GLY A 82 1.08 -5.65 -8.57
C GLY A 82 2.47 -5.72 -7.92
N LEU A 83 2.75 -4.85 -6.95
CA LEU A 83 4.01 -4.81 -6.20
C LEU A 83 4.06 -5.77 -5.00
N MET A 84 2.95 -6.44 -4.70
CA MET A 84 2.84 -7.42 -3.62
C MET A 84 2.86 -8.83 -4.20
N GLU A 85 3.43 -9.79 -3.49
CA GLU A 85 3.35 -11.19 -3.89
C GLU A 85 3.01 -12.06 -2.68
N ILE A 86 2.14 -13.06 -2.87
CA ILE A 86 1.76 -14.00 -1.81
C ILE A 86 2.67 -15.21 -1.96
N VAL A 87 3.56 -15.41 -1.00
CA VAL A 87 4.50 -16.52 -1.01
C VAL A 87 4.15 -17.53 0.09
N PRO A 88 4.27 -18.84 -0.17
CA PRO A 88 4.07 -19.86 0.86
C PRO A 88 5.11 -19.71 1.96
N VAL A 89 4.71 -19.95 3.21
CA VAL A 89 5.66 -19.95 4.33
C VAL A 89 6.40 -21.29 4.33
N GLN A 90 7.68 -21.29 3.94
CA GLN A 90 8.56 -22.45 4.16
C GLN A 90 8.83 -22.60 5.66
N ARG A 91 8.54 -23.79 6.20
CA ARG A 91 8.72 -24.09 7.62
C ARG A 91 9.77 -25.19 7.78
N HIS A 92 10.71 -24.98 8.69
CA HIS A 92 11.57 -26.03 9.20
C HIS A 92 10.77 -26.85 10.21
N GLY A 93 10.08 -27.90 9.75
CA GLY A 93 9.36 -28.83 10.62
C GLY A 93 8.29 -29.65 9.90
N THR A 94 8.25 -30.95 10.17
CA THR A 94 7.21 -31.89 9.74
C THR A 94 5.98 -31.71 10.62
N TYR A 95 4.99 -30.95 10.16
CA TYR A 95 3.66 -30.99 10.77
C TYR A 95 2.91 -32.21 10.24
N THR A 96 2.34 -33.01 11.14
CA THR A 96 1.52 -34.19 10.81
C THR A 96 0.28 -33.86 9.97
N LYS A 97 -0.20 -32.62 10.03
CA LYS A 97 -1.30 -32.10 9.19
C LYS A 97 -1.05 -30.62 8.81
N PRO A 98 -0.69 -30.31 7.54
CA PRO A 98 -0.43 -28.94 7.11
C PRO A 98 -1.67 -28.03 7.18
N GLU A 99 -2.88 -28.60 7.22
CA GLU A 99 -4.13 -27.84 7.32
C GLU A 99 -4.32 -27.09 8.65
N ASN A 100 -3.70 -27.52 9.76
CA ASN A 100 -3.87 -26.92 11.10
C ASN A 100 -3.11 -25.60 11.30
N SER A 101 -2.36 -25.16 10.30
CA SER A 101 -1.61 -23.92 10.35
C SER A 101 -2.46 -22.71 9.95
N GLN A 102 -2.63 -21.75 10.88
CA GLN A 102 -3.36 -20.49 10.64
C GLN A 102 -2.64 -19.51 9.68
N ARG A 103 -1.31 -19.64 9.48
CA ARG A 103 -0.53 -18.82 8.54
C ARG A 103 0.14 -19.68 7.47
N ARG A 104 -0.58 -19.90 6.36
CA ARG A 104 -0.12 -20.67 5.19
C ARG A 104 0.74 -19.83 4.23
N SER A 105 0.52 -18.52 4.19
CA SER A 105 1.22 -17.61 3.28
C SER A 105 1.61 -16.28 3.93
N THR A 106 2.74 -15.74 3.47
CA THR A 106 3.22 -14.39 3.80
C THR A 106 3.22 -13.51 2.55
N ILE A 107 3.37 -12.21 2.73
CA ILE A 107 3.40 -11.25 1.63
C ILE A 107 4.77 -10.61 1.54
N THR A 108 5.34 -10.65 0.33
CA THR A 108 6.56 -9.94 -0.04
C THR A 108 6.18 -8.67 -0.79
N TYR A 109 7.06 -7.66 -0.71
CA TYR A 109 6.86 -6.37 -1.36
C TYR A 109 8.08 -6.10 -2.25
N SER A 110 7.85 -5.93 -3.54
CA SER A 110 8.89 -5.69 -4.54
C SER A 110 8.58 -4.41 -5.29
N VAL A 111 9.57 -3.52 -5.39
CA VAL A 111 9.43 -2.22 -6.08
C VAL A 111 10.48 -2.09 -7.17
N PRO A 112 10.17 -1.44 -8.30
CA PRO A 112 11.15 -1.28 -9.37
C PRO A 112 12.23 -0.29 -8.97
N ASP A 113 13.48 -0.61 -9.27
CA ASP A 113 14.65 0.22 -8.93
C ASP A 113 14.94 1.34 -9.94
N GLY A 114 14.29 1.31 -11.09
CA GLY A 114 14.50 2.28 -12.18
C GLY A 114 15.47 1.78 -13.26
N GLU A 115 16.16 0.67 -13.04
CA GLU A 115 17.10 0.04 -13.97
C GLU A 115 16.49 -1.19 -14.67
N GLY A 116 15.18 -1.39 -14.52
CA GLY A 116 14.45 -2.54 -15.06
C GLY A 116 14.40 -3.75 -14.12
N ASN A 117 15.05 -3.70 -12.96
CA ASN A 117 14.96 -4.75 -11.95
C ASN A 117 13.92 -4.42 -10.88
N SER A 118 13.58 -5.43 -10.08
CA SER A 118 12.74 -5.26 -8.89
C SER A 118 13.51 -5.60 -7.62
N VAL A 119 13.34 -4.77 -6.61
CA VAL A 119 14.02 -4.90 -5.32
C VAL A 119 12.98 -5.20 -4.25
N GLN A 120 13.20 -6.30 -3.54
CA GLN A 120 12.37 -6.64 -2.39
C GLN A 120 12.67 -5.68 -1.23
N VAL A 121 11.63 -5.03 -0.72
CA VAL A 121 11.68 -4.07 0.39
C VAL A 121 10.89 -4.59 1.59
N CYS A 122 11.23 -4.08 2.77
CA CYS A 122 10.43 -4.37 3.96
C CYS A 122 9.09 -3.63 3.90
N ARG A 123 8.12 -4.13 4.67
CA ARG A 123 6.79 -3.51 4.82
C ARG A 123 6.88 -2.03 5.19
N GLN A 124 7.81 -1.66 6.08
CA GLN A 124 7.93 -0.28 6.56
C GLN A 124 8.37 0.65 5.42
N THR A 125 9.43 0.27 4.69
CA THR A 125 9.88 1.02 3.50
C THR A 125 8.77 1.14 2.46
N PHE A 126 8.00 0.08 2.23
CA PHE A 126 6.86 0.12 1.30
C PHE A 126 5.78 1.14 1.73
N ILE A 127 5.44 1.14 3.03
CA ILE A 127 4.52 2.12 3.63
C ILE A 127 5.06 3.53 3.46
N ASP A 128 6.35 3.74 3.72
CA ASP A 128 7.00 5.04 3.67
C ASP A 128 7.07 5.58 2.23
N ILE A 129 7.39 4.73 1.24
CA ILE A 129 7.41 5.09 -0.18
C ILE A 129 6.06 5.60 -0.63
N PHE A 130 4.98 4.89 -0.29
CA PHE A 130 3.63 5.26 -0.75
C PHE A 130 2.87 6.13 0.23
N ALA A 131 3.46 6.50 1.38
CA ALA A 131 2.81 7.23 2.47
C ALA A 131 1.41 6.68 2.85
N ILE A 132 1.25 5.36 2.85
CA ILE A 132 -0.01 4.68 3.18
C ILE A 132 -0.03 4.20 4.63
N SER A 133 -1.22 3.92 5.18
CA SER A 133 -1.30 3.33 6.53
C SER A 133 -1.10 1.81 6.49
N ARG A 134 -0.68 1.24 7.62
CA ARG A 134 -0.65 -0.22 7.83
C ARG A 134 -2.01 -0.87 7.58
N SER A 135 -3.10 -0.19 7.97
CA SER A 135 -4.46 -0.70 7.75
C SER A 135 -4.84 -0.77 6.27
N THR A 136 -4.50 0.25 5.47
CA THR A 136 -4.71 0.21 4.02
C THR A 136 -3.96 -0.96 3.38
N LEU A 137 -2.70 -1.16 3.77
CA LEU A 137 -1.90 -2.27 3.28
C LEU A 137 -2.50 -3.63 3.66
N GLN A 138 -2.99 -3.76 4.89
CA GLN A 138 -3.67 -4.98 5.35
C GLN A 138 -4.97 -5.25 4.57
N THR A 139 -5.78 -4.23 4.28
CA THR A 139 -6.98 -4.39 3.45
C THR A 139 -6.64 -4.88 2.05
N ILE A 140 -5.59 -4.33 1.42
CA ILE A 140 -5.14 -4.74 0.09
C ILE A 140 -4.61 -6.19 0.13
N ALA A 141 -3.82 -6.53 1.16
CA ALA A 141 -3.31 -7.86 1.40
C ALA A 141 -4.42 -8.91 1.51
N THR A 142 -5.46 -8.63 2.31
CA THR A 142 -6.60 -9.54 2.48
C THR A 142 -7.33 -9.76 1.15
N ARG A 143 -7.62 -8.68 0.41
CA ARG A 143 -8.24 -8.77 -0.92
C ARG A 143 -7.40 -9.59 -1.90
N LYS A 144 -6.08 -9.39 -1.90
CA LYS A 144 -5.19 -10.15 -2.79
C LYS A 144 -5.21 -11.65 -2.46
N LYS A 145 -5.34 -12.01 -1.18
CA LYS A 145 -5.47 -13.42 -0.75
C LYS A 145 -6.82 -14.03 -1.15
N GLU A 146 -7.89 -13.25 -1.11
CA GLU A 146 -9.22 -13.68 -1.57
C GLU A 146 -9.26 -13.92 -3.09
N TRP A 147 -8.52 -13.12 -3.88
CA TRP A 147 -8.43 -13.29 -5.34
C TRP A 147 -7.49 -14.40 -5.81
N GLY A 148 -6.53 -14.78 -4.98
CA GLY A 148 -5.54 -15.81 -5.27
C GLY A 148 -5.86 -17.20 -4.71
N ASN A 149 -7.01 -17.36 -4.04
CA ASN A 149 -7.63 -18.66 -3.76
C ASN A 149 -8.75 -18.89 -4.78
#